data_AF-F3GNM1-F1
#
_entry.id   AF-F3GNM1-F1
#
_cell.length_a   1.000
_cell.length_b   1.000
_cell.length_c   1.000
_cell.angle_alpha   90.00
_cell.angle_beta   90.00
_cell.angle_gamma   90.00
#
_symmetry.space_group_name_H-M   'P 1'
#
loop_
_entity.id
_entity.type
_entity.pdbx_description
1 polymer ?
#
loop_
_entity_poly.entity_id
_entity_poly.type
_entity_poly.pdbx_seq_one_letter_code
_entity_poly.pdbx_strand_id
1 'polypeptide(L)'
;PNGSSTNGALTYGGKSWLAMNGMMDELSKDMAMGQGEALTTYAVVLGVAPEDREHFAAVTHEHFSQIFSKADATAEDVHTNTVNV
;
A
#
# COMPACT_ATOMS: atom_id res chain seq x y z
N PRO A 1 13.13 28.71 -14.69
CA PRO A 1 13.85 27.45 -14.93
C PRO A 1 13.30 26.31 -14.07
N ASN A 2 12.70 25.34 -14.76
CA ASN A 2 12.43 23.94 -14.39
C ASN A 2 11.42 23.72 -13.24
N GLY A 3 10.31 23.00 -13.39
CA GLY A 3 9.88 22.12 -14.46
C GLY A 3 9.13 20.95 -13.84
N SER A 4 7.81 20.91 -14.04
CA SER A 4 6.96 19.72 -14.10
C SER A 4 7.20 18.57 -13.11
N SER A 5 6.27 18.41 -12.17
CA SER A 5 5.63 17.12 -11.87
C SER A 5 4.16 17.35 -11.51
N THR A 6 3.33 17.38 -12.56
CA THR A 6 1.91 16.94 -12.63
C THR A 6 1.12 16.89 -11.31
N ASN A 7 0.21 17.81 -11.04
CA ASN A 7 -1.17 17.84 -11.53
C ASN A 7 -1.83 16.43 -11.59
N GLY A 8 -2.62 16.08 -10.58
CA GLY A 8 -3.66 15.03 -10.71
C GLY A 8 -3.92 14.14 -9.50
N ALA A 9 -2.93 13.85 -8.66
CA ALA A 9 -3.09 12.89 -7.53
C ALA A 9 -3.51 13.54 -6.20
N LEU A 10 -3.60 14.88 -6.14
CA LEU A 10 -3.84 15.61 -4.89
C LEU A 10 -5.32 15.67 -4.46
N THR A 11 -6.27 15.36 -5.35
CA THR A 11 -7.70 15.36 -5.00
C THR A 11 -8.19 14.03 -4.41
N TYR A 12 -7.38 12.97 -4.48
CA TYR A 12 -7.66 11.68 -3.85
C TYR A 12 -6.64 11.31 -2.75
N GLY A 13 -5.53 12.04 -2.59
CA GLY A 13 -4.51 11.78 -1.56
C GLY A 13 -5.04 11.82 -0.12
N GLY A 14 -5.98 12.71 0.20
CA GLY A 14 -6.58 12.75 1.53
C GLY A 14 -7.62 11.63 1.77
N LYS A 15 -8.42 11.29 0.75
CA LYS A 15 -9.49 10.29 0.87
C LYS A 15 -8.99 8.85 0.78
N SER A 16 -8.05 8.57 -0.14
CA SER A 16 -7.36 7.27 -0.17
C SER A 16 -6.67 6.99 1.13
N TRP A 17 -6.07 8.01 1.75
CA TRP A 17 -5.39 7.82 3.01
C TRP A 17 -6.32 7.54 4.17
N LEU A 18 -7.43 8.28 4.26
CA LEU A 18 -8.48 8.00 5.24
C LEU A 18 -9.06 6.59 5.05
N ALA A 19 -9.26 6.16 3.81
CA ALA A 19 -9.71 4.81 3.50
C ALA A 19 -8.65 3.76 3.89
N MET A 20 -7.36 4.00 3.59
CA MET A 20 -6.25 3.15 3.99
C MET A 20 -6.17 2.99 5.51
N ASN A 21 -6.29 4.07 6.26
CA ASN A 21 -6.32 4.02 7.73
C ASN A 21 -7.49 3.15 8.24
N GLY A 22 -8.65 3.20 7.59
CA GLY A 22 -9.81 2.37 7.94
C GLY A 22 -9.71 0.90 7.53
N MET A 23 -8.79 0.55 6.62
CA MET A 23 -8.58 -0.82 6.13
C MET A 23 -7.24 -1.41 6.60
N MET A 24 -6.50 -0.77 7.53
CA MET A 24 -5.19 -1.26 7.98
C MET A 24 -5.25 -2.66 8.60
N ASP A 25 -6.29 -2.94 9.39
CA ASP A 25 -6.52 -4.27 9.96
C ASP A 25 -6.66 -5.34 8.88
N GLU A 26 -7.53 -5.10 7.89
CA GLU A 26 -7.74 -6.02 6.77
C GLU A 26 -6.51 -6.11 5.88
N LEU A 27 -5.85 -4.99 5.59
CA LEU A 27 -4.63 -4.94 4.80
C LEU A 27 -3.51 -5.75 5.45
N SER A 28 -3.35 -5.66 6.78
CA SER A 28 -2.36 -6.43 7.51
C SER A 28 -2.62 -7.92 7.38
N LYS A 29 -3.88 -8.33 7.50
CA LYS A 29 -4.29 -9.73 7.36
C LYS A 29 -4.07 -10.23 5.94
N ASP A 30 -4.47 -9.45 4.94
CA ASP A 30 -4.34 -9.82 3.53
C ASP A 30 -2.89 -9.89 3.08
N MET A 31 -2.02 -8.96 3.52
CA MET A 31 -0.58 -9.06 3.33
C MET A 31 0.00 -10.29 4.03
N ALA A 32 -0.40 -10.56 5.28
CA ALA A 32 0.04 -11.75 6.00
C ALA A 32 -0.44 -13.06 5.34
N MET A 33 -1.53 -13.04 4.56
CA MET A 33 -2.01 -14.16 3.76
C MET A 33 -1.41 -14.20 2.35
N GLY A 34 -0.82 -13.09 1.88
CA GLY A 34 -0.36 -12.90 0.49
C GLY A 34 -1.49 -12.81 -0.52
N GLN A 35 -2.72 -12.54 -0.08
CA GLN A 35 -3.90 -12.41 -0.94
C GLN A 35 -5.03 -11.70 -0.21
N GLY A 36 -5.93 -11.06 -0.97
CA GLY A 36 -7.17 -10.50 -0.46
C GLY A 36 -7.54 -9.16 -1.10
N GLU A 37 -8.74 -8.69 -0.78
CA GLU A 37 -9.34 -7.49 -1.37
C GLU A 37 -8.63 -6.22 -0.91
N ALA A 38 -8.21 -6.15 0.35
CA ALA A 38 -7.53 -4.97 0.90
C ALA A 38 -6.14 -4.82 0.28
N LEU A 39 -5.41 -5.94 0.16
CA LEU A 39 -4.11 -5.97 -0.53
C LEU A 39 -4.24 -5.60 -2.00
N THR A 40 -5.25 -6.14 -2.68
CA THR A 40 -5.52 -5.82 -4.10
C THR A 40 -5.86 -4.34 -4.28
N THR A 41 -6.71 -3.79 -3.41
CA THR A 41 -7.07 -2.37 -3.41
C THR A 41 -5.86 -1.51 -3.15
N TYR A 42 -4.99 -1.91 -2.22
CA TYR A 42 -3.76 -1.20 -1.94
C TYR A 42 -2.81 -1.19 -3.16
N ALA A 43 -2.64 -2.33 -3.83
CA ALA A 43 -1.88 -2.43 -5.07
C ALA A 43 -2.45 -1.49 -6.16
N VAL A 44 -3.78 -1.39 -6.29
CA VAL A 44 -4.45 -0.46 -7.22
C VAL A 44 -4.17 1.00 -6.85
N VAL A 45 -4.21 1.35 -5.57
CA VAL A 45 -3.88 2.71 -5.09
C VAL A 45 -2.43 3.08 -5.43
N LEU A 46 -1.50 2.12 -5.34
CA LEU A 46 -0.11 2.30 -5.74
C LEU A 46 0.11 2.30 -7.27
N GLY A 47 -0.93 1.98 -8.06
CA GLY A 47 -0.83 1.90 -9.51
C GLY A 47 -0.15 0.62 -10.02
N VAL A 48 -0.11 -0.45 -9.23
CA VAL A 48 0.44 -1.76 -9.64
C VAL A 48 -0.44 -2.35 -10.74
N ALA A 49 0.20 -2.72 -11.85
CA ALA A 49 -0.47 -3.34 -12.99
C ALA A 49 -1.11 -4.68 -12.59
N PRO A 50 -2.25 -5.08 -13.18
CA PRO A 50 -2.92 -6.34 -12.85
C PRO A 50 -2.00 -7.57 -12.92
N GLU A 51 -1.14 -7.65 -13.93
CA GLU A 51 -0.15 -8.74 -14.08
C GLU A 51 0.90 -8.79 -12.96
N ASP A 52 1.21 -7.66 -12.33
CA ASP A 52 2.22 -7.56 -11.26
C ASP A 52 1.62 -7.72 -9.85
N ARG A 53 0.29 -7.80 -9.72
CA ARG A 53 -0.37 -7.86 -8.40
C ARG A 53 -0.05 -9.12 -7.62
N GLU A 54 0.08 -10.26 -8.30
CA GLU A 54 0.49 -11.51 -7.64
C GLU A 54 1.91 -11.40 -7.11
N HIS A 55 2.82 -10.80 -7.89
CA HIS A 55 4.19 -10.56 -7.45
C HIS A 55 4.24 -9.56 -6.29
N PHE A 56 3.52 -8.45 -6.38
CA PHE A 56 3.39 -7.46 -5.31
C PHE A 56 2.84 -8.10 -4.02
N ALA A 57 1.83 -8.95 -4.13
CA ALA A 57 1.28 -9.66 -2.99
C ALA A 57 2.29 -10.64 -2.36
N ALA A 58 3.06 -11.35 -3.18
CA ALA A 58 4.13 -12.23 -2.70
C ALA A 58 5.24 -11.45 -1.98
N VAL A 59 5.72 -10.33 -2.55
CA VAL A 59 6.77 -9.49 -1.95
C VAL A 59 6.29 -8.88 -0.63
N THR A 60 5.08 -8.30 -0.62
CA THR A 60 4.53 -7.72 0.61
C THR A 60 4.24 -8.77 1.69
N HIS A 61 3.90 -9.99 1.31
CA HIS A 61 3.79 -11.12 2.23
C HIS A 61 5.14 -11.54 2.82
N GLU A 62 6.15 -11.72 1.95
CA GLU A 62 7.50 -12.10 2.37
C GLU A 62 8.10 -11.04 3.32
N HIS A 63 7.87 -9.77 3.02
CA HIS A 63 8.34 -8.64 3.79
C HIS A 63 7.31 -8.12 4.82
N PHE A 64 6.27 -8.90 5.13
CA PHE A 64 5.18 -8.47 6.02
C PHE A 64 5.69 -7.94 7.36
N SER A 65 6.67 -8.61 7.96
CA SER A 65 7.27 -8.21 9.24
C SER A 65 8.09 -6.92 9.16
N GLN A 66 8.58 -6.55 7.98
CA GLN A 66 9.28 -5.28 7.73
C GLN A 66 8.27 -4.16 7.48
N ILE A 67 7.21 -4.47 6.72
CA ILE A 67 6.13 -3.53 6.40
C ILE A 67 5.34 -3.16 7.67
N PHE A 68 4.85 -4.16 8.40
CA PHE A 68 4.17 -4.03 9.69
C PHE A 68 5.15 -4.25 10.85
N SER A 69 6.19 -3.41 10.92
CA SER A 69 7.27 -3.51 11.91
C SER A 69 6.86 -3.13 13.35
N LYS A 70 5.69 -2.48 13.53
CA LYS A 70 5.16 -2.07 14.84
C LYS A 70 3.66 -2.32 14.92
N ALA A 71 3.15 -2.53 16.14
CA ALA A 71 1.75 -2.85 16.40
C ALA A 71 0.79 -1.69 16.04
N ASP A 72 1.27 -0.45 16.08
CA ASP A 72 0.56 0.78 15.76
C ASP A 72 1.03 1.38 14.42
N ALA A 73 1.43 0.53 13.47
CA ALA A 73 1.87 0.99 12.16
C ALA A 73 0.73 1.80 11.50
N THR A 74 1.03 3.05 11.17
CA THR A 74 0.08 3.89 10.43
C THR A 74 0.09 3.50 8.96
N ALA A 75 -0.92 3.93 8.21
CA ALA A 75 -0.89 3.82 6.76
C ALA A 75 0.41 4.40 6.15
N GLU A 76 0.98 5.44 6.79
CA GLU A 76 2.21 6.13 6.34
C GLU A 76 3.43 5.28 6.52
N ASP A 77 3.54 4.65 7.69
CA ASP A 77 4.61 3.70 7.98
C ASP A 77 4.54 2.51 7.01
N VAL A 78 3.37 1.92 6.84
CA VAL A 78 3.16 0.76 5.95
C VAL A 78 3.49 1.13 4.51
N HIS A 79 3.04 2.29 4.03
CA HIS A 79 3.36 2.74 2.68
C HIS A 79 4.85 2.98 2.49
N THR A 80 5.48 3.68 3.43
CA THR A 80 6.92 3.96 3.40
C THR A 80 7.72 2.67 3.41
N ASN A 81 7.35 1.70 4.24
CA ASN A 81 8.04 0.42 4.32
C ASN A 81 7.79 -0.42 3.06
N THR A 82 6.59 -0.40 2.49
CA THR A 82 6.25 -1.12 1.25
C THR A 82 7.09 -0.65 0.06
N VAL A 83 7.36 0.65 -0.05
CA VAL A 83 8.21 1.18 -1.15
C VAL A 83 9.71 0.97 -0.92
N ASN A 84 10.10 0.51 0.27
CA ASN A 84 11.50 0.27 0.67
C ASN A 84 11.91 -1.20 0.61
N VAL A 85 10.97 -2.12 0.33
CA VAL A 85 11.22 -3.56 0.20
C VAL A 85 11.38 -3.98 -1.24
#